data_AF-A0A1J7HYG1-F1
#
_entry.id   AF-A0A1J7HYG1-F1
#
_cell.length_a   1.000
_cell.length_b   1.000
_cell.length_c   1.000
_cell.angle_alpha   90.00
_cell.angle_beta   90.00
_cell.angle_gamma   90.00
#
_symmetry.space_group_name_H-M   'P 1'
#
loop_
_entity.id
_entity.type
_entity.pdbx_description
1 polymer ?
#
loop_
_entity_poly.entity_id
_entity_poly.type
_entity_poly.pdbx_seq_one_letter_code
_entity_poly.pdbx_strand_id
1 'polypeptide(L)'
;MSNNQIIKRVEVGSESSIVDTRVRVLASLLANQGIDERNGIEKLVDNDEGVTNFFVYGANLTFVDFEEINVYDLQLLGHKPRFVYWTLQGVGDE
;
A
#
# COMPACT_ATOMS: atom_id res chain seq x y z
N MET A 1 9.89 14.85 6.68
CA MET A 1 9.42 14.30 5.39
C MET A 1 8.31 13.35 5.73
N SER A 2 7.08 13.60 5.27
CA SER A 2 5.94 12.72 5.57
C SER A 2 5.88 11.62 4.53
N ASN A 3 5.73 10.37 4.98
CA ASN A 3 5.40 9.27 4.10
C ASN A 3 3.95 9.47 3.61
N ASN A 4 3.70 9.40 2.30
CA ASN A 4 2.35 9.49 1.72
C ASN A 4 1.61 8.15 1.73
N GLN A 5 2.14 7.16 2.45
CA GLN A 5 1.47 5.88 2.66
C GLN A 5 0.08 6.08 3.24
N ILE A 6 -0.87 5.27 2.75
CA ILE A 6 -2.23 5.19 3.23
C ILE A 6 -2.41 3.80 3.84
N ILE A 7 -2.87 3.74 5.08
CA ILE A 7 -3.16 2.49 5.77
C ILE A 7 -4.66 2.46 6.01
N LYS A 8 -5.33 1.50 5.36
CA LYS A 8 -6.78 1.34 5.46
C LYS A 8 -7.14 -0.05 5.93
N ARG A 9 -8.15 -0.13 6.79
CA ARG A 9 -8.84 -1.37 7.12
C ARG A 9 -10.18 -1.41 6.39
N VAL A 10 -10.50 -2.56 5.81
CA VAL A 10 -11.82 -2.85 5.23
C VAL A 10 -12.37 -4.06 5.97
N GLU A 11 -13.62 -3.95 6.41
CA GLU A 11 -14.34 -5.05 7.04
C GLU A 11 -15.51 -5.44 6.14
N VAL A 12 -15.69 -6.76 6.00
CA VAL A 12 -16.81 -7.34 5.26
C VAL A 12 -17.73 -7.99 6.29
N GLY A 13 -19.04 -7.79 6.13
CA GLY A 13 -20.05 -8.37 7.02
C GLY A 13 -19.92 -9.89 7.10
N SER A 14 -20.26 -10.45 8.25
CA SER A 14 -20.14 -11.88 8.56
C SER A 14 -20.86 -12.82 7.58
N GLU A 15 -21.84 -12.31 6.87
CA GLU A 15 -22.65 -12.97 5.86
C GLU A 15 -22.00 -13.04 4.47
N SER A 16 -20.82 -12.41 4.30
CA SER A 16 -20.13 -12.30 3.02
C SER A 16 -18.76 -12.97 3.05
N SER A 17 -18.44 -13.75 2.01
CA SER A 17 -17.13 -14.41 1.84
C SER A 17 -16.21 -13.56 0.97
N ILE A 18 -15.06 -13.12 1.50
CA ILE A 18 -14.05 -12.39 0.72
C ILE A 18 -13.53 -13.25 -0.45
N VAL A 19 -13.39 -14.56 -0.22
CA VAL A 19 -12.83 -15.51 -1.20
C VAL A 19 -13.76 -15.70 -2.40
N ASP A 20 -15.06 -15.79 -2.15
CA ASP A 20 -16.07 -16.04 -3.20
C ASP A 20 -16.64 -14.74 -3.80
N THR A 21 -16.18 -13.58 -3.31
CA THR A 21 -16.67 -12.28 -3.76
C THR A 21 -16.08 -11.90 -5.12
N ARG A 22 -16.89 -11.24 -5.95
CA ARG A 22 -16.42 -10.72 -7.24
C ARG A 22 -15.35 -9.64 -7.03
N VAL A 23 -14.29 -9.68 -7.82
CA VAL A 23 -13.19 -8.69 -7.79
C VAL A 23 -13.68 -7.25 -7.84
N ARG A 24 -14.69 -6.94 -8.66
CA ARG A 24 -15.29 -5.58 -8.73
C ARG A 24 -15.85 -5.11 -7.39
N VAL A 25 -16.44 -6.00 -6.61
CA VAL A 25 -16.98 -5.68 -5.29
C VAL A 25 -15.82 -5.42 -4.32
N LEU A 26 -14.79 -6.27 -4.30
CA LEU A 26 -13.58 -6.07 -3.49
C LEU A 26 -12.90 -4.73 -3.81
N ALA A 27 -12.71 -4.43 -5.10
CA ALA A 27 -12.13 -3.15 -5.54
C ALA A 27 -12.97 -1.96 -5.06
N SER A 28 -14.30 -2.05 -5.15
CA SER A 28 -15.20 -1.00 -4.66
C SER A 28 -15.12 -0.82 -3.15
N LEU A 29 -14.98 -1.91 -2.37
CA LEU A 29 -14.81 -1.85 -0.92
C LEU A 29 -13.49 -1.17 -0.55
N LEU A 30 -12.39 -1.58 -1.19
CA LEU A 30 -11.06 -0.99 -0.98
C LEU A 30 -11.00 0.50 -1.33
N ALA A 31 -11.60 0.89 -2.46
CA ALA A 31 -11.59 2.28 -2.91
C ALA A 31 -12.46 3.19 -2.02
N ASN A 32 -13.67 2.74 -1.66
CA ASN A 32 -14.71 3.63 -1.14
C ASN A 32 -15.06 3.42 0.34
N GLN A 33 -14.75 2.26 0.93
CA GLN A 33 -15.21 1.90 2.29
C GLN A 33 -14.08 1.66 3.29
N GLY A 34 -12.82 1.83 2.88
CA GLY A 34 -11.69 1.69 3.78
C GLY A 34 -11.64 2.78 4.85
N ILE A 35 -11.53 2.36 6.11
CA ILE A 35 -11.33 3.23 7.26
C ILE A 35 -9.84 3.58 7.33
N ASP A 36 -9.52 4.87 7.33
CA ASP A 36 -8.14 5.36 7.45
C ASP A 36 -7.64 5.21 8.90
N GLU A 37 -6.64 4.35 9.09
CA GLU A 37 -6.08 4.03 10.41
C GLU A 37 -4.96 4.99 10.83
N ARG A 38 -4.49 5.88 9.94
CA ARG A 38 -3.32 6.72 10.19
C ARG A 38 -3.49 7.63 11.39
N ASN A 39 -4.67 8.21 11.59
CA ASN A 39 -4.96 9.03 12.76
C ASN A 39 -4.82 8.25 14.09
N GLY A 40 -5.13 6.96 14.09
CA GLY A 40 -4.96 6.11 15.26
C GLY A 40 -3.48 5.81 15.52
N ILE A 41 -2.73 5.51 14.45
CA ILE A 41 -1.29 5.27 14.50
C ILE A 41 -0.54 6.52 14.96
N GLU A 42 -0.84 7.69 14.41
CA GLU A 42 -0.23 8.97 14.79
C GLU A 42 -0.40 9.24 16.29
N LYS A 43 -1.61 9.06 16.84
CA LYS A 43 -1.85 9.21 18.29
C LYS A 43 -1.03 8.26 19.14
N LEU A 44 -0.83 7.01 18.69
CA LEU A 44 -0.02 6.03 19.41
C LEU A 44 1.46 6.41 19.39
N VAL A 45 1.95 6.94 18.27
CA VAL A 45 3.32 7.46 18.13
C VAL A 45 3.54 8.69 19.03
N ASP A 46 2.62 9.65 19.00
CA ASP A 46 2.72 10.89 19.76
C ASP A 46 2.69 10.64 21.27
N ASN A 47 1.86 9.70 21.74
CA ASN A 47 1.78 9.33 23.15
C ASN A 47 3.07 8.70 23.69
N ASP A 48 3.94 8.20 22.80
CA ASP A 48 5.23 7.61 23.15
C ASP A 48 6.40 8.55 22.79
N GLU A 49 6.13 9.85 22.62
CA GLU A 49 7.12 10.87 22.24
C GLU A 49 7.92 10.52 20.96
N GLY A 50 7.35 9.67 20.10
CA GLY A 50 8.01 9.20 18.87
C GLY A 50 9.17 8.22 19.10
N VAL A 51 9.28 7.61 20.29
CA VAL A 51 10.36 6.65 20.61
C VAL A 51 10.14 5.31 19.92
N THR A 52 8.88 4.85 19.84
CA THR A 52 8.53 3.57 19.22
C THR A 52 8.42 3.66 17.70
N ASN A 53 9.19 2.80 17.03
CA ASN A 53 9.00 2.51 15.62
C ASN A 53 7.85 1.50 15.46
N PHE A 54 6.79 1.88 14.74
CA PHE A 54 5.69 0.98 14.42
C PHE A 54 5.95 0.28 13.10
N PHE A 55 6.02 -1.05 13.17
CA PHE A 55 6.06 -1.89 11.98
C PHE A 55 4.66 -2.45 11.73
N VAL A 56 4.15 -2.19 10.53
CA VAL A 56 2.89 -2.78 10.07
C VAL A 56 3.22 -4.10 9.38
N TYR A 57 3.15 -5.19 10.14
CA TYR A 57 3.30 -6.54 9.63
C TYR A 57 1.95 -7.13 9.24
N GLY A 58 1.92 -7.97 8.20
CA GLY A 58 0.73 -8.75 7.86
C GLY A 58 -0.42 -7.97 7.22
N ALA A 59 -0.13 -6.86 6.53
CA ALA A 59 -1.10 -6.36 5.57
C ALA A 59 -1.28 -7.43 4.49
N ASN A 60 -2.46 -8.06 4.46
CA ASN A 60 -2.78 -9.14 3.51
C ASN A 60 -2.62 -8.72 2.04
N LEU A 61 -2.60 -7.42 1.77
CA LEU A 61 -2.48 -6.86 0.43
C LEU A 61 -1.78 -5.50 0.49
N THR A 62 -0.71 -5.34 -0.29
CA THR A 62 -0.01 -4.06 -0.47
C THR A 62 -0.08 -3.68 -1.94
N PHE A 63 -0.55 -2.45 -2.21
CA PHE A 63 -0.54 -1.87 -3.55
C PHE A 63 0.52 -0.76 -3.60
N VAL A 64 1.29 -0.72 -4.68
CA VAL A 64 2.26 0.33 -4.95
C VAL A 64 1.88 1.00 -6.25
N ASP A 65 1.66 2.31 -6.19
CA ASP A 65 1.32 3.13 -7.35
C ASP A 65 2.60 3.71 -7.96
N PHE A 66 2.84 3.39 -9.23
CA PHE A 66 3.94 3.89 -10.04
C PHE A 66 3.44 4.58 -11.32
N GLU A 67 2.14 4.86 -11.45
CA GLU A 67 1.53 5.39 -12.68
C GLU A 67 2.11 6.76 -13.07
N GLU A 68 2.47 7.59 -12.08
CA GLU A 68 3.07 8.91 -12.33
C GLU A 68 4.58 8.87 -12.58
N ILE A 69 5.22 7.70 -12.49
CA ILE A 69 6.67 7.57 -12.71
C ILE A 69 6.97 7.36 -14.20
N ASN A 70 7.48 8.40 -14.84
CA ASN A 70 7.88 8.34 -16.24
C ASN A 70 9.32 7.83 -16.43
N VAL A 71 9.48 6.52 -16.29
CA VAL A 71 10.78 5.83 -16.45
C VAL A 71 11.28 5.78 -17.89
N TYR A 72 10.41 5.90 -18.89
CA TYR A 72 10.77 5.79 -20.31
C TYR A 72 11.25 7.10 -20.95
N ASP A 73 11.25 8.20 -20.20
CA ASP A 73 11.88 9.45 -20.61
C ASP A 73 13.34 9.60 -20.20
N LEU A 74 13.84 8.67 -19.37
CA LEU A 74 15.27 8.55 -19.10
C LEU A 74 16.04 8.32 -20.41
N GLN A 75 17.07 9.13 -20.64
CA GLN A 75 18.01 8.94 -21.75
C GLN A 75 19.40 8.68 -21.21
N LEU A 76 19.97 7.53 -21.56
CA LEU A 76 21.35 7.17 -21.29
C LEU A 76 22.08 7.06 -22.61
N LEU A 77 23.05 7.94 -22.85
CA LEU A 77 23.79 8.03 -24.11
C LEU A 77 22.86 8.16 -25.35
N GLY A 78 21.74 8.88 -25.20
CA GLY A 78 20.74 9.05 -26.26
C GLY A 78 19.80 7.85 -26.46
N HIS A 79 19.89 6.82 -25.63
CA HIS A 79 19.02 5.65 -25.69
C HIS A 79 18.00 5.65 -24.55
N LYS A 80 16.75 5.31 -24.89
CA LYS A 80 15.66 5.06 -23.93
C LYS A 80 15.67 3.60 -23.46
N PRO A 81 15.14 3.31 -22.25
CA PRO A 81 14.95 1.93 -21.79
C PRO A 81 14.10 1.12 -22.76
N ARG A 82 14.53 -0.12 -23.07
CA ARG A 82 13.71 -1.09 -23.84
C ARG A 82 12.80 -1.93 -22.93
N PHE A 83 13.16 -2.04 -21.67
CA PHE A 83 12.47 -2.83 -20.66
C PHE A 83 12.70 -2.20 -19.29
N VAL A 84 11.66 -2.18 -18.47
CA VAL A 84 11.70 -1.73 -17.07
C VAL A 84 11.00 -2.80 -16.24
N TYR A 85 11.60 -3.17 -15.13
CA TYR A 85 11.00 -4.04 -14.13
C TYR A 85 11.23 -3.45 -12.75
N TRP A 86 10.31 -3.77 -11.85
CA TRP A 86 10.37 -3.38 -10.45
C TRP A 86 10.60 -4.62 -9.60
N THR A 87 11.42 -4.49 -8.57
CA THR A 87 11.62 -5.54 -7.56
C THR A 87 11.31 -4.95 -6.20
N LEU A 88 10.41 -5.59 -5.47
CA LEU A 88 10.25 -5.33 -4.04
C LEU A 88 11.12 -6.32 -3.27
N GLN A 89 12.07 -5.81 -2.51
CA GLN A 89 12.88 -6.62 -1.60
C GLN A 89 12.13 -6.84 -0.28
N GLY A 90 12.34 -7.98 0.38
CA GLY A 90 11.72 -8.28 1.69
C GLY A 90 10.31 -8.87 1.62
N VAL A 91 9.83 -9.26 0.43
CA VAL A 91 8.56 -9.98 0.27
C VAL A 91 8.84 -11.48 0.23
N GLY A 92 8.50 -12.20 1.29
CA GLY A 92 8.67 -13.66 1.37
C GLY A 92 10.11 -14.12 1.64
N ASP A 93 10.99 -13.23 2.10
CA ASP A 93 12.35 -13.56 2.55
C ASP A 93 12.38 -14.15 4.00
N GLU A 94 11.25 -14.68 4.48
CA GLU A 94 11.13 -15.47 5.72
C GLU A 94 11.35 -16.96 5.48
#